data_AF-A0A0B1SCX3-F1
#
_entry.id   AF-A0A0B1SCX3-F1
#
_cell.length_a   1.000
_cell.length_b   1.000
_cell.length_c   1.000
_cell.angle_alpha   90.00
_cell.angle_beta   90.00
_cell.angle_gamma   90.00
#
_symmetry.space_group_name_H-M   'P 1'
#
loop_
_entity.id
_entity.type
_entity.pdbx_description
1 polymer ?
#
loop_
_entity_poly.entity_id
_entity_poly.type
_entity_poly.pdbx_seq_one_letter_code
_entity_poly.pdbx_strand_id
1 'polypeptide(L)'
;MKTVSLAVDDKIRVTAEYPGCSSPVGKKGKEQLLMLGRNCQTFRNIAHELGHALGLFHIMQRHDRDDYITVKPKNIMVIFFLRN
;
A
#
# COMPACT_ATOMS: atom_id res chain seq x y z
N MET A 1 1.53 27.42 30.13
CA MET A 1 1.49 25.95 29.94
C MET A 1 0.85 25.71 28.57
N LYS A 2 1.63 25.26 27.56
CA LYS A 2 1.07 24.97 26.22
C LYS A 2 0.21 23.72 26.34
N THR A 3 -1.08 23.82 26.06
CA THR A 3 -1.92 22.66 25.78
C THR A 3 -1.33 21.97 24.55
N VAL A 4 -0.72 20.80 24.75
CA VAL A 4 -0.45 19.87 23.65
C VAL A 4 -1.83 19.42 23.18
N SER A 5 -2.25 19.91 22.02
CA SER A 5 -3.45 19.45 21.33
C SER A 5 -3.26 17.97 20.96
N LEU A 6 -3.63 17.09 21.87
CA LEU A 6 -3.63 15.65 21.69
C LEU A 6 -4.80 15.28 20.77
N ALA A 7 -4.44 15.02 19.51
CA ALA A 7 -5.05 14.10 18.55
C ALA A 7 -5.17 14.76 17.17
N VAL A 8 -4.15 14.56 16.33
CA VAL A 8 -4.45 14.37 14.91
C VAL A 8 -5.21 13.05 14.87
N ASP A 9 -6.49 13.04 14.45
CA ASP A 9 -7.32 11.83 14.34
C ASP A 9 -6.80 10.96 13.19
N ASP A 10 -5.62 10.36 13.42
CA ASP A 10 -4.95 9.48 12.50
C ASP A 10 -5.66 8.14 12.52
N LYS A 11 -6.24 7.75 11.39
CA LYS A 11 -7.00 6.50 11.30
C LYS A 11 -6.91 5.87 9.92
N ILE A 12 -7.08 4.55 9.91
CA ILE A 12 -7.33 3.81 8.68
C ILE A 12 -8.85 3.76 8.47
N ARG A 13 -9.32 4.29 7.33
CA ARG A 13 -10.70 4.09 6.89
C ARG A 13 -10.73 2.96 5.86
N VAL A 14 -11.33 1.83 6.24
CA VAL A 14 -11.56 0.70 5.34
C VAL A 14 -12.73 1.02 4.42
N THR A 15 -12.53 0.91 3.11
CA THR A 15 -13.57 1.23 2.11
C THR A 15 -13.50 0.30 0.89
N ALA A 16 -14.57 0.28 0.09
CA ALA A 16 -14.70 -0.49 -1.15
C ALA A 16 -15.18 0.38 -2.33
N GLU A 17 -14.92 1.68 -2.27
CA GLU A 17 -15.39 2.68 -3.25
C GLU A 17 -14.82 2.48 -4.67
N TYR A 18 -13.65 1.85 -4.80
CA TYR A 18 -12.97 1.62 -6.09
C TYR A 18 -12.53 0.15 -6.25
N PRO A 19 -12.37 -0.34 -7.50
CA PRO A 19 -11.85 -1.68 -7.73
C PRO A 19 -10.37 -1.80 -7.33
N GLY A 20 -9.98 -3.00 -6.92
CA GLY A 20 -8.61 -3.31 -6.52
C GLY A 20 -8.39 -3.27 -5.00
N CYS A 21 -7.21 -3.74 -4.59
CA CYS A 21 -6.76 -3.74 -3.20
C CYS A 21 -5.59 -2.77 -3.09
N SER A 22 -5.63 -1.83 -2.15
CA SER A 22 -4.52 -0.89 -1.97
C SER A 22 -4.52 -0.22 -0.59
N SER A 23 -3.33 0.12 -0.12
CA SER A 23 -3.11 1.01 1.02
C SER A 23 -1.83 1.83 0.81
N PRO A 24 -1.78 3.09 1.27
CA PRO A 24 -0.53 3.83 1.37
C PRO A 24 0.51 3.09 2.24
N VAL A 25 1.79 3.21 1.88
CA VAL A 25 2.88 2.69 2.70
C VAL A 25 3.16 3.61 3.88
N GLY A 26 3.01 3.07 5.09
CA GLY A 26 3.24 3.75 6.36
C GLY A 26 2.16 4.78 6.73
N LYS A 27 2.34 5.40 7.89
CA LYS A 27 1.47 6.47 8.39
C LYS A 27 1.64 7.75 7.56
N LYS A 28 0.58 8.20 6.91
CA LYS A 28 0.53 9.50 6.20
C LYS A 28 0.05 10.66 7.07
N GLY A 29 -0.61 10.34 8.18
CA GLY A 29 -1.31 11.30 9.02
C GLY A 29 -2.72 11.59 8.53
N LYS A 30 -3.60 12.03 9.42
CA LYS A 30 -5.06 12.11 9.24
C LYS A 30 -5.66 10.76 8.84
N GLU A 31 -6.85 10.79 8.27
CA GLU A 31 -7.47 9.61 7.67
C GLU A 31 -6.72 9.19 6.40
N GLN A 32 -6.38 7.91 6.30
CA GLN A 32 -5.90 7.27 5.07
C GLN A 32 -6.74 6.03 4.73
N LEU A 33 -6.91 5.78 3.44
CA LEU A 33 -7.77 4.71 2.97
C LEU A 33 -7.05 3.37 2.92
N LEU A 34 -7.74 2.32 3.34
CA LEU A 34 -7.42 0.93 3.02
C LEU A 34 -8.53 0.41 2.10
N MET A 35 -8.21 0.32 0.81
CA MET A 35 -9.14 -0.07 -0.24
C MET A 35 -9.24 -1.59 -0.31
N LEU A 36 -10.44 -2.11 -0.08
CA LEU A 36 -10.80 -3.52 -0.27
C LEU A 36 -11.95 -3.58 -1.27
N GLY A 37 -11.65 -3.35 -2.55
CA GLY A 37 -12.61 -3.52 -3.64
C GLY A 37 -13.03 -4.99 -3.83
N ARG A 38 -13.85 -5.28 -4.84
CA ARG A 38 -14.34 -6.65 -5.10
C ARG A 38 -13.19 -7.67 -5.16
N ASN A 39 -13.33 -8.78 -4.44
CA ASN A 39 -12.34 -9.88 -4.30
C ASN A 39 -11.12 -9.58 -3.41
N CYS A 40 -11.08 -8.45 -2.70
CA CYS A 40 -10.02 -8.12 -1.74
C CYS A 40 -10.27 -8.61 -0.31
N GLN A 41 -11.45 -9.16 -0.02
CA GLN A 41 -11.92 -9.50 1.33
C GLN A 41 -11.37 -10.85 1.84
N THR A 42 -10.29 -11.32 1.24
CA THR A 42 -9.60 -12.54 1.68
C THR A 42 -8.60 -12.16 2.77
N PHE A 43 -8.37 -13.07 3.73
CA PHE A 43 -7.37 -12.87 4.79
C PHE A 43 -6.01 -12.41 4.23
N ARG A 44 -5.55 -13.08 3.16
CA ARG A 44 -4.28 -12.77 2.47
C ARG A 44 -4.22 -11.31 2.00
N ASN A 45 -5.25 -10.84 1.31
CA ASN A 45 -5.25 -9.49 0.73
C ASN A 45 -5.39 -8.43 1.83
N ILE A 46 -6.26 -8.66 2.83
CA ILE A 46 -6.39 -7.74 3.97
C ILE A 46 -5.07 -7.62 4.73
N ALA A 47 -4.41 -8.73 5.02
CA ALA A 47 -3.10 -8.74 5.69
C ALA A 47 -2.02 -8.03 4.86
N HIS A 48 -2.04 -8.19 3.54
CA HIS A 48 -1.13 -7.50 2.63
C HIS A 48 -1.29 -5.97 2.70
N GLU A 49 -2.53 -5.47 2.59
CA GLU A 49 -2.80 -4.03 2.62
C GLU A 49 -2.55 -3.42 4.02
N LEU A 50 -2.86 -4.16 5.09
CA LEU A 50 -2.46 -3.76 6.45
C LEU A 50 -0.94 -3.71 6.59
N GLY A 51 -0.22 -4.66 5.99
CA GLY A 51 1.25 -4.63 5.92
C GLY A 51 1.77 -3.35 5.28
N HIS A 52 1.16 -2.91 4.16
CA HIS A 52 1.46 -1.61 3.57
C HIS A 52 1.19 -0.47 4.55
N ALA A 53 0.03 -0.41 5.20
CA ALA A 53 -0.27 0.62 6.20
C ALA A 53 0.75 0.68 7.35
N LEU A 54 1.31 -0.47 7.75
CA LEU A 54 2.37 -0.57 8.76
C LEU A 54 3.76 -0.13 8.26
N GLY A 55 3.93 0.06 6.94
CA GLY A 55 5.19 0.52 6.35
C GLY A 55 5.96 -0.54 5.57
N LEU A 56 5.37 -1.72 5.32
CA LEU A 56 6.02 -2.77 4.54
C LEU A 56 5.89 -2.47 3.05
N PHE A 57 7.04 -2.49 2.35
CA PHE A 57 7.08 -2.51 0.89
C PHE A 57 6.96 -3.95 0.38
N HIS A 58 6.76 -4.11 -0.93
CA HIS A 58 6.79 -5.45 -1.50
C HIS A 58 8.18 -6.06 -1.33
N ILE A 59 8.26 -7.35 -0.99
CA ILE A 59 9.54 -8.01 -0.70
C ILE A 59 10.47 -8.01 -1.92
N MET A 60 9.92 -8.08 -3.14
CA MET A 60 10.73 -7.93 -4.36
C MET A 60 11.30 -6.51 -4.55
N GLN A 61 11.06 -5.57 -3.64
CA GLN A 61 11.68 -4.23 -3.66
C GLN A 61 12.83 -4.11 -2.66
N ARG A 62 13.19 -5.18 -1.93
CA ARG A 62 14.36 -5.17 -1.06
C ARG A 62 15.62 -4.80 -1.86
N HIS A 63 16.56 -4.15 -1.18
CA HIS A 63 17.83 -3.72 -1.76
C HIS A 63 18.70 -4.90 -2.22
N ASP A 64 18.57 -6.05 -1.55
CA ASP A 64 19.29 -7.30 -1.83
C ASP A 64 18.50 -8.26 -2.73
N ARG A 65 17.37 -7.85 -3.32
CA ARG A 65 16.51 -8.75 -4.10
C ARG A 65 17.25 -9.46 -5.25
N ASP A 66 18.25 -8.78 -5.84
CA ASP A 66 18.91 -9.24 -7.06
C ASP A 66 19.84 -10.43 -6.75
N ASP A 67 20.09 -10.74 -5.46
CA ASP A 67 20.74 -11.97 -4.99
C ASP A 67 19.78 -13.18 -4.97
N TYR A 68 18.45 -12.96 -5.03
CA TYR A 68 17.44 -14.02 -4.87
C TYR A 68 16.52 -14.18 -6.09
N ILE A 69 16.28 -13.11 -6.84
CA ILE A 69 15.38 -13.11 -8.00
C ILE A 69 16.00 -12.36 -9.18
N THR A 70 15.68 -12.81 -10.40
CA THR A 70 16.01 -12.09 -11.63
C THR A 70 14.75 -11.53 -12.26
N VAL A 71 14.64 -10.20 -12.30
CA VAL A 71 13.57 -9.52 -13.04
C VAL A 71 13.88 -9.59 -14.53
N LYS A 72 12.90 -9.98 -15.36
CA LYS A 72 13.01 -9.96 -16.82
C LYS A 72 12.21 -8.78 -17.37
N PRO A 73 12.82 -7.60 -17.61
CA PRO A 73 12.07 -6.38 -17.97
C PRO A 73 11.20 -6.54 -19.21
N LYS A 74 11.66 -7.35 -20.18
CA LYS A 74 10.90 -7.68 -21.40
C LYS A 74 9.54 -8.34 -21.15
N ASN A 75 9.32 -8.93 -19.97
CA ASN A 75 8.06 -9.57 -19.61
C ASN A 75 7.16 -8.65 -18.75
N ILE A 76 7.61 -7.41 -18.46
CA ILE A 76 6.82 -6.45 -17.71
C ILE A 76 5.95 -5.69 -18.70
N MET A 77 4.64 -5.76 -18.48
CA MET A 77 3.66 -5.01 -19.25
C MET A 77 3.76 -3.52 -18.91
N VAL A 78 4.33 -2.72 -19.81
CA VAL A 78 4.39 -1.27 -19.67
C VAL A 78 3.13 -0.67 -20.29
N ILE A 79 2.03 -0.63 -19.54
CA ILE A 79 0.78 0.01 -20.04
C ILE A 79 0.68 1.51 -19.70
N PHE A 80 1.60 2.12 -18.92
CA PHE A 80 1.47 3.55 -18.58
C PHE A 80 2.78 4.30 -18.31
N PHE A 81 3.70 4.39 -19.28
CA PHE A 81 4.78 5.41 -19.24
C PHE A 81 5.10 6.08 -20.59
N LEU A 82 4.36 5.76 -21.67
CA LEU A 82 4.48 6.44 -22.97
C LEU A 82 3.12 7.02 -23.41
N ARG A 83 2.57 7.94 -22.61
CA ARG A 83 1.75 9.01 -23.17
C ARG A 83 2.63 10.25 -23.17
N ASN A 84 2.91 10.74 -24.38
CA ASN A 84 3.60 12.00 -24.65
C ASN A 84 2.97 13.16 -23.86
#